data_AF-A0A815YJN4-F1
#
_entry.id   AF-A0A815YJN4-F1
#
_cell.length_a   1.000
_cell.length_b   1.000
_cell.length_c   1.000
_cell.angle_alpha   90.00
_cell.angle_beta   90.00
_cell.angle_gamma   90.00
#
_symmetry.space_group_name_H-M   'P 1'
#
loop_
_entity.id
_entity.type
_entity.pdbx_description
1 polymer ?
#
loop_
_entity_poly.entity_id
_entity_poly.type
_entity_poly.pdbx_seq_one_letter_code
_entity_poly.pdbx_strand_id
1 'polypeptide(L)'
;MQEHDLLQQELTQPSLKKNYLLNKIDKWKKDSITKIQVAAETARKTLQELLEQSKKSLSKTCHDITENLRTSLEADDFSENDLIRWKKQLKELQLEMTSPSSAKLIPDKNAPIYLMTLKTNDSSNDQDANRKKSSASSNSPNQDLQERFLQTLGPVNLEENGYLAKCVDAGSSFAYIRGRFLYSDGCHTIRFKIENYQQPYRIFFGCMASKTALKENVFITSDSVGWFGHDQVYENGRCSSNVQKYGYKSSAIKINDVLYLTIDCKTKQIRLFHERLKTICTLSINENLTPFPWQFLLVLCNSGDTVRILHNA
;
A
#
# COMPACT_ATOMS: atom_id res chain seq x y z
N MET A 1 -15.38 49.91 -50.23
CA MET A 1 -14.58 50.92 -49.49
C MET A 1 -15.26 51.27 -48.17
N GLN A 2 -16.50 51.75 -48.16
CA GLN A 2 -17.26 52.06 -46.91
C GLN A 2 -17.33 50.91 -45.88
N GLU A 3 -17.42 49.64 -46.31
CA GLU A 3 -17.41 48.49 -45.37
C GLU A 3 -16.10 48.32 -44.60
N HIS A 4 -14.97 48.71 -45.19
CA HIS A 4 -13.66 48.68 -44.53
C HIS A 4 -13.59 49.74 -43.42
N ASP A 5 -14.10 50.94 -43.69
CA ASP A 5 -14.10 52.04 -42.72
C ASP A 5 -15.06 51.76 -41.56
N LEU A 6 -16.20 51.10 -41.81
CA LEU A 6 -17.11 50.61 -40.77
C LEU A 6 -16.43 49.58 -39.86
N LEU A 7 -15.76 48.58 -40.43
CA LEU A 7 -14.99 47.59 -39.67
C LEU A 7 -13.85 48.22 -38.85
N GLN A 8 -13.15 49.20 -39.42
CA GLN A 8 -12.06 49.89 -38.74
C GLN A 8 -12.58 50.81 -37.62
N GLN A 9 -13.78 51.36 -37.76
CA GLN A 9 -14.47 52.17 -36.74
C GLN A 9 -15.03 51.29 -35.60
N GLU A 10 -15.51 50.07 -35.88
CA GLU A 10 -15.85 49.09 -34.84
C GLU A 10 -14.62 48.61 -34.06
N LEU A 11 -13.50 48.32 -34.76
CA LEU A 11 -12.25 47.86 -34.14
C LEU A 11 -11.55 48.94 -33.29
N THR A 12 -11.77 50.22 -33.57
CA THR A 12 -11.18 51.34 -32.81
C THR A 12 -12.08 51.86 -31.69
N GLN A 13 -13.34 51.43 -31.58
CA GLN A 13 -14.15 51.77 -30.41
C GLN A 13 -13.64 51.04 -29.15
N PRO A 14 -13.45 51.74 -28.01
CA PRO A 14 -12.97 51.15 -26.75
C PRO A 14 -14.05 50.32 -26.02
N SER A 15 -14.96 49.68 -26.76
CA SER A 15 -16.00 48.76 -26.29
C SER A 15 -15.43 47.41 -25.80
N LEU A 16 -14.12 47.19 -25.96
CA LEU A 16 -13.31 46.19 -25.23
C LEU A 16 -13.60 46.11 -23.73
N LYS A 17 -14.14 47.19 -23.11
CA LYS A 17 -14.71 47.21 -21.74
C LYS A 17 -15.83 46.20 -21.48
N LYS A 18 -16.40 45.54 -22.50
CA LYS A 18 -17.32 44.40 -22.36
C LYS A 18 -16.85 43.17 -23.13
N ASN A 19 -15.54 42.91 -23.17
CA ASN A 19 -15.05 41.60 -23.58
C ASN A 19 -15.55 40.53 -22.60
N TYR A 20 -16.64 39.86 -22.98
CA TYR A 20 -17.31 38.79 -22.23
C TYR A 20 -16.34 37.66 -21.83
N LEU A 21 -15.29 37.44 -22.64
CA LEU A 21 -14.19 36.52 -22.35
C LEU A 21 -13.31 37.00 -21.16
N LEU A 22 -12.98 38.29 -21.07
CA LEU A 22 -12.23 38.83 -19.93
C LEU A 22 -13.06 38.71 -18.64
N ASN A 23 -14.33 39.09 -18.67
CA ASN A 23 -15.23 38.93 -17.52
C ASN A 23 -15.39 37.45 -17.11
N LYS A 24 -15.35 36.51 -18.05
CA LYS A 24 -15.29 35.06 -17.76
C LYS A 24 -13.97 34.65 -17.11
N ILE A 25 -12.84 35.17 -17.57
CA ILE A 25 -11.51 34.89 -17.00
C ILE A 25 -11.42 35.44 -15.57
N ASP A 26 -11.85 36.68 -15.32
CA ASP A 26 -11.85 37.27 -13.98
C ASP A 26 -12.77 36.52 -13.01
N LYS A 27 -13.97 36.11 -13.49
CA LYS A 27 -14.85 35.23 -12.72
C LYS A 27 -14.19 33.89 -12.41
N TRP A 28 -13.62 33.21 -13.42
CA TRP A 28 -12.95 31.92 -13.24
C TRP A 28 -11.74 32.01 -12.28
N LYS A 29 -10.98 33.11 -12.32
CA LYS A 29 -9.88 33.41 -11.39
C LYS A 29 -10.42 33.55 -9.96
N LYS A 30 -11.47 34.36 -9.75
CA LYS A 30 -12.10 34.55 -8.44
C LYS A 30 -12.65 33.23 -7.89
N ASP A 31 -13.40 32.48 -8.70
CA ASP A 31 -13.96 31.19 -8.32
C ASP A 31 -12.86 30.16 -7.97
N SER A 32 -11.74 30.16 -8.70
CA SER A 32 -10.58 29.29 -8.44
C SER A 32 -9.89 29.65 -7.12
N ILE A 33 -9.62 30.93 -6.85
CA ILE A 33 -9.01 31.39 -5.60
C ILE A 33 -9.88 30.99 -4.40
N THR A 34 -11.20 31.22 -4.48
CA THR A 34 -12.14 30.86 -3.41
C THR A 34 -12.11 29.35 -3.13
N LYS A 35 -12.07 28.50 -4.16
CA LYS A 35 -11.98 27.04 -3.99
C LYS A 35 -10.68 26.61 -3.31
N ILE A 36 -9.55 27.23 -3.65
CA ILE A 36 -8.25 26.95 -3.02
C ILE A 36 -8.27 27.36 -1.54
N GLN A 37 -8.86 28.51 -1.21
CA GLN A 37 -8.99 28.99 0.17
C GLN A 37 -9.84 28.03 1.01
N VAL A 38 -11.02 27.64 0.51
CA VAL A 38 -11.90 26.68 1.19
C VAL A 38 -11.21 25.33 1.41
N ALA A 39 -10.51 24.79 0.39
CA ALA A 39 -9.79 23.53 0.53
C ALA A 39 -8.64 23.61 1.57
N ALA A 40 -7.92 24.74 1.61
CA ALA A 40 -6.85 24.96 2.58
C ALA A 40 -7.39 25.12 4.01
N GLU A 41 -8.53 25.78 4.20
CA GLU A 41 -9.21 25.91 5.49
C GLU A 41 -9.76 24.57 5.98
N THR A 42 -10.39 23.78 5.11
CA THR A 42 -10.80 22.40 5.42
C THR A 42 -9.61 21.56 5.86
N ALA A 43 -8.50 21.57 5.11
CA ALA A 43 -7.30 20.81 5.46
C ALA A 43 -6.69 21.24 6.82
N ARG A 44 -6.67 22.53 7.14
CA ARG A 44 -6.25 23.03 8.47
C ARG A 44 -7.16 22.52 9.58
N LYS A 45 -8.48 22.54 9.37
CA LYS A 45 -9.47 22.06 10.36
C LYS A 45 -9.30 20.56 10.62
N THR A 46 -9.17 19.75 9.57
CA THR A 46 -8.90 18.31 9.70
C THR A 46 -7.58 18.04 10.42
N LEU A 47 -6.51 18.81 10.13
CA LEU A 47 -5.24 18.68 10.85
C LEU A 47 -5.40 19.00 12.35
N GLN A 48 -6.15 20.05 12.69
CA GLN A 48 -6.41 20.43 14.08
C GLN A 48 -7.23 19.38 14.83
N GLU A 49 -8.24 18.79 14.18
CA GLU A 49 -9.05 17.70 14.74
C GLU A 49 -8.21 16.45 15.03
N LEU A 50 -7.28 16.07 14.14
CA LEU A 50 -6.34 14.97 14.36
C LEU A 50 -5.38 15.23 15.53
N LEU A 51 -4.87 16.46 15.63
CA LEU A 51 -3.95 16.85 16.72
C LEU A 51 -4.66 16.79 18.08
N GLU A 52 -5.90 17.26 18.18
CA GLU A 52 -6.69 17.14 19.41
C GLU A 52 -7.09 15.68 19.71
N GLN A 53 -7.41 14.86 18.70
CA GLN A 53 -7.66 13.42 18.89
C GLN A 53 -6.42 12.68 19.39
N SER A 54 -5.25 12.93 18.79
CA SER A 54 -3.96 12.36 19.20
C SER A 54 -3.61 12.77 20.63
N LYS A 55 -3.72 14.06 20.96
CA LYS A 55 -3.53 14.62 22.31
C LYS A 55 -4.49 14.00 23.34
N LYS A 56 -5.76 13.77 22.98
CA LYS A 56 -6.73 13.10 23.86
C LYS A 56 -6.36 11.64 24.11
N SER A 57 -5.94 10.90 23.08
CA SER A 57 -5.46 9.52 23.23
C SER A 57 -4.23 9.45 24.12
N LEU A 58 -3.24 10.31 23.86
CA LEU A 58 -2.00 10.43 24.61
C LEU A 58 -2.26 10.76 26.10
N SER A 59 -3.13 11.73 26.37
CA SER A 59 -3.54 12.11 27.73
C SER A 59 -4.19 10.94 28.48
N LYS A 60 -5.02 10.14 27.79
CA LYS A 60 -5.59 8.92 28.36
C LYS A 60 -4.49 7.90 28.72
N THR A 61 -3.58 7.58 27.80
CA THR A 61 -2.50 6.62 28.07
C THR A 61 -1.60 7.09 29.23
N CYS A 62 -1.30 8.38 29.34
CA CYS A 62 -0.58 8.95 30.48
C CYS A 62 -1.35 8.79 31.79
N HIS A 63 -2.68 9.02 31.79
CA HIS A 63 -3.52 8.80 32.95
C HIS A 63 -3.58 7.33 33.35
N ASP A 64 -3.76 6.43 32.38
CA ASP A 64 -3.76 4.97 32.59
C ASP A 64 -2.43 4.50 33.19
N ILE A 65 -1.28 4.99 32.73
CA ILE A 65 0.04 4.69 33.34
C ILE A 65 0.13 5.24 34.77
N THR A 66 -0.41 6.43 35.04
CA THR A 66 -0.38 7.08 36.36
C THR A 66 -1.22 6.32 37.38
N GLU A 67 -2.44 5.90 37.02
CA GLU A 67 -3.29 5.09 37.90
C GLU A 67 -2.70 3.70 38.15
N ASN A 68 -2.10 3.05 37.14
CA ASN A 68 -1.41 1.78 37.34
C ASN A 68 -0.19 1.89 38.27
N LEU A 69 0.58 2.99 38.18
CA LEU A 69 1.66 3.28 39.13
C LEU A 69 1.11 3.47 40.55
N ARG A 70 0.01 4.20 40.70
CA ARG A 70 -0.62 4.48 42.00
C ARG A 70 -1.15 3.20 42.66
N THR A 71 -1.89 2.37 41.93
CA THR A 71 -2.45 1.11 42.48
C THR A 71 -1.38 0.10 42.84
N SER A 72 -0.29 -0.03 42.06
CA SER A 72 0.85 -0.89 42.42
C SER A 72 1.60 -0.38 43.65
N LEU A 73 1.70 0.93 43.87
CA LEU A 73 2.29 1.50 45.09
C LEU A 73 1.40 1.29 46.32
N GLU A 74 0.07 1.40 46.18
CA GLU A 74 -0.88 1.13 47.25
C GLU A 74 -0.96 -0.36 47.64
N ALA A 75 -0.57 -1.27 46.74
CA ALA A 75 -0.58 -2.72 46.96
C ALA A 75 0.76 -3.31 47.47
N ASP A 76 1.86 -2.54 47.44
CA ASP A 76 3.24 -2.97 47.76
C ASP A 76 3.75 -4.19 46.95
N ASP A 77 3.13 -4.46 45.80
CA ASP A 77 3.39 -5.61 44.92
C ASP A 77 4.01 -5.16 43.57
N PHE A 78 5.00 -4.26 43.63
CA PHE A 78 5.71 -3.80 42.43
C PHE A 78 6.96 -4.66 42.17
N SER A 79 7.06 -5.25 40.98
CA SER A 79 8.27 -5.94 40.55
C SER A 79 9.16 -5.02 39.69
N GLU A 80 10.45 -5.35 39.59
CA GLU A 80 11.37 -4.66 38.67
C GLU A 80 10.88 -4.74 37.20
N ASN A 81 10.15 -5.79 36.84
CA ASN A 81 9.56 -5.96 35.51
C ASN A 81 8.48 -4.91 35.22
N ASP A 82 7.71 -4.47 36.23
CA ASP A 82 6.68 -3.45 36.07
C ASP A 82 7.31 -2.07 35.81
N LEU A 83 8.38 -1.74 36.53
CA LEU A 83 9.20 -0.55 36.28
C LEU A 83 9.82 -0.55 34.87
N ILE A 84 10.35 -1.70 34.43
CA ILE A 84 10.87 -1.86 33.05
C ILE A 84 9.73 -1.68 32.02
N ARG A 85 8.55 -2.25 32.27
CA ARG A 85 7.37 -2.13 31.40
C ARG A 85 6.91 -0.68 31.26
N TRP A 86 6.68 0.02 32.37
CA TRP A 86 6.25 1.43 32.35
C TRP A 86 7.30 2.34 31.71
N LYS A 87 8.59 2.11 31.98
CA LYS A 87 9.70 2.84 31.35
C LYS A 87 9.77 2.62 29.83
N LYS A 88 9.37 1.44 29.34
CA LYS A 88 9.22 1.15 27.90
C LYS A 88 8.02 1.89 27.32
N GLN A 89 6.85 1.80 27.95
CA GLN A 89 5.63 2.49 27.50
C GLN A 89 5.83 4.01 27.44
N LEU A 90 6.50 4.60 28.43
CA LEU A 90 6.82 6.03 28.44
C LEU A 90 7.75 6.45 27.28
N LYS A 91 8.72 5.60 26.91
CA LYS A 91 9.59 5.82 25.74
C LYS A 91 8.84 5.68 24.42
N GLU A 92 7.94 4.70 24.32
CA GLU A 92 7.09 4.52 23.14
C GLU A 92 6.17 5.74 22.96
N LEU A 93 5.54 6.20 24.03
CA LEU A 93 4.71 7.41 24.06
C LEU A 93 5.51 8.69 23.73
N GLN A 94 6.75 8.82 24.19
CA GLN A 94 7.65 9.91 23.82
C GLN A 94 8.06 9.87 22.34
N LEU A 95 8.26 8.68 21.77
CA LEU A 95 8.52 8.49 20.33
C LEU A 95 7.28 8.83 19.48
N GLU A 96 6.08 8.52 19.95
CA GLU A 96 4.82 8.93 19.30
C GLU A 96 4.61 10.45 19.35
N MET A 97 4.93 11.11 20.47
CA MET A 97 4.87 12.59 20.55
C MET A 97 5.87 13.28 19.62
N THR A 98 7.08 12.73 19.49
CA THR A 98 8.16 13.35 18.69
C THR A 98 8.08 13.01 17.20
N SER A 99 7.30 12.00 16.84
CA SER A 99 7.04 11.59 15.45
C SER A 99 5.71 12.17 14.97
N PRO A 100 5.68 13.28 14.20
CA PRO A 100 4.43 13.85 13.70
C PRO A 100 3.65 12.79 12.93
N SER A 101 2.42 12.52 13.38
CA SER A 101 1.76 11.22 13.26
C SER A 101 1.38 10.86 11.82
N SER A 102 2.31 10.26 11.07
CA SER A 102 2.12 9.64 9.74
C SER A 102 1.47 10.48 8.63
N ALA A 103 1.20 11.77 8.88
CA ALA A 103 0.58 12.71 7.96
C ALA A 103 1.54 13.10 6.81
N LYS A 104 1.75 12.16 5.89
CA LYS A 104 2.55 12.37 4.69
C LYS A 104 1.79 13.31 3.76
N LEU A 105 2.33 14.51 3.54
CA LEU A 105 1.91 15.39 2.46
C LEU A 105 2.22 14.69 1.13
N ILE A 106 1.17 14.24 0.42
CA ILE A 106 1.29 13.64 -0.90
C ILE A 106 1.02 14.74 -1.92
N PRO A 107 2.03 15.28 -2.63
CA PRO A 107 1.79 16.23 -3.70
C PRO A 107 1.25 15.49 -4.93
N ASP A 108 0.05 15.88 -5.39
CA ASP A 108 -0.40 15.52 -6.73
C ASP A 108 0.52 16.19 -7.76
N LYS A 109 1.16 15.37 -8.61
CA LYS A 109 2.10 15.82 -9.65
C LYS A 109 1.41 16.23 -10.95
N ASN A 110 0.13 15.92 -11.11
CA ASN A 110 -0.62 16.14 -12.34
C ASN A 110 -1.57 17.35 -12.25
N ALA A 111 -1.81 17.88 -11.04
CA ALA A 111 -2.60 19.08 -10.83
C ALA A 111 -1.73 20.35 -10.92
N PRO A 112 -2.17 21.42 -11.62
CA PRO A 112 -1.47 22.71 -11.62
C PRO A 112 -1.56 23.45 -10.27
N ILE A 113 -2.30 22.90 -9.31
CA ILE A 113 -2.42 23.36 -7.93
C ILE A 113 -2.14 22.14 -7.05
N TYR A 114 -1.15 22.24 -6.15
CA TYR A 114 -0.83 21.15 -5.22
C TYR A 114 -2.00 20.92 -4.25
N LEU A 115 -2.80 19.89 -4.50
CA LEU A 115 -3.76 19.39 -3.52
C LEU A 115 -3.01 18.67 -2.40
N MET A 116 -3.11 19.21 -1.19
CA MET A 116 -2.58 18.58 0.03
C MET A 116 -3.63 17.64 0.61
N THR A 117 -3.57 16.37 0.24
CA THR A 117 -4.41 15.34 0.86
C THR A 117 -3.73 14.83 2.13
N LEU A 118 -4.26 15.22 3.29
CA LEU A 118 -3.89 14.61 4.57
C LEU A 118 -4.49 13.21 4.62
N LYS A 119 -3.65 12.18 4.42
CA LYS A 119 -4.08 10.80 4.63
C LYS A 119 -4.08 10.52 6.14
N THR A 120 -5.25 10.63 6.74
CA THR A 120 -5.51 10.13 8.10
C THR A 120 -5.53 8.61 8.05
N ASN A 121 -5.03 7.94 9.10
CA ASN A 121 -5.10 6.47 9.15
C ASN A 121 -6.49 5.97 9.57
N ASP A 122 -7.39 6.86 9.98
CA ASP A 122 -8.75 6.54 10.46
C ASP A 122 -9.81 7.52 9.94
N SER A 123 -11.03 6.99 9.83
CA SER A 123 -12.36 7.65 9.77
C SER A 123 -12.92 8.11 8.41
N SER A 124 -13.96 7.41 7.95
CA SER A 124 -15.20 8.04 7.46
C SER A 124 -16.40 7.06 7.48
N ASN A 125 -17.40 7.35 8.32
CA ASN A 125 -18.80 6.98 8.12
C ASN A 125 -19.58 8.25 7.73
N ASP A 126 -20.81 8.08 7.23
CA ASP A 126 -21.85 9.13 6.99
C ASP A 126 -21.57 10.12 5.81
N GLN A 127 -22.48 10.40 4.86
CA GLN A 127 -23.89 9.99 4.53
C GLN A 127 -24.04 9.84 2.97
N ASP A 128 -25.17 9.63 2.28
CA ASP A 128 -26.61 9.59 2.62
C ASP A 128 -27.44 8.70 1.64
N ALA A 129 -28.75 8.65 1.86
CA ALA A 129 -29.84 7.95 1.19
C ALA A 129 -30.05 8.16 -0.34
N ASN A 130 -30.10 7.05 -1.10
CA ASN A 130 -31.33 6.55 -1.74
C ASN A 130 -31.12 5.29 -2.62
N ARG A 131 -31.57 4.10 -2.15
CA ARG A 131 -32.23 3.07 -3.00
C ARG A 131 -32.80 1.92 -2.17
N LYS A 132 -33.97 1.40 -2.58
CA LYS A 132 -34.74 0.38 -1.86
C LYS A 132 -34.27 -1.06 -2.16
N LYS A 133 -34.14 -1.84 -1.08
CA LYS A 133 -34.36 -3.30 -0.97
C LYS A 133 -33.67 -4.26 -1.98
N SER A 134 -32.59 -4.90 -1.53
CA SER A 134 -32.44 -6.38 -1.60
C SER A 134 -31.38 -6.89 -0.60
N SER A 135 -31.79 -7.87 0.22
CA SER A 135 -30.99 -8.89 0.95
C SER A 135 -29.51 -8.63 1.31
N ALA A 136 -29.28 -8.44 2.61
CA ALA A 136 -28.20 -9.02 3.43
C ALA A 136 -26.77 -9.17 2.84
N SER A 137 -25.90 -8.19 3.14
CA SER A 137 -24.46 -8.42 3.35
C SER A 137 -23.90 -7.35 4.30
N SER A 138 -23.35 -7.77 5.43
CA SER A 138 -22.80 -6.88 6.46
C SER A 138 -21.32 -6.57 6.19
N ASN A 139 -21.05 -5.52 5.41
CA ASN A 139 -19.70 -5.04 5.15
C ASN A 139 -19.18 -4.22 6.34
N SER A 140 -18.09 -4.67 6.98
CA SER A 140 -17.42 -3.89 8.03
C SER A 140 -16.37 -2.93 7.42
N PRO A 141 -16.23 -1.69 7.95
CA PRO A 141 -15.35 -0.67 7.37
C PRO A 141 -13.84 -0.96 7.51
N ASN A 142 -13.44 -2.04 8.20
CA ASN A 142 -12.03 -2.37 8.42
C ASN A 142 -11.41 -3.31 7.37
N GLN A 143 -12.16 -3.75 6.34
CA GLN A 143 -11.64 -4.71 5.35
C GLN A 143 -10.69 -4.13 4.28
N ASP A 144 -10.47 -2.81 4.24
CA ASP A 144 -9.80 -2.15 3.11
C ASP A 144 -8.28 -1.93 3.27
N LEU A 145 -7.73 -2.19 4.47
CA LEU A 145 -6.29 -2.10 4.76
C LEU A 145 -5.50 -3.38 4.45
N GLN A 146 -6.17 -4.42 3.97
CA GLN A 146 -5.56 -5.74 3.79
C GLN A 146 -5.07 -5.97 2.35
N GLU A 147 -3.93 -6.64 2.23
CA GLU A 147 -3.31 -6.97 0.95
C GLU A 147 -4.15 -8.02 0.19
N ARG A 148 -4.25 -7.85 -1.12
CA ARG A 148 -5.07 -8.65 -2.04
C ARG A 148 -4.39 -8.74 -3.41
N PHE A 149 -4.68 -9.80 -4.15
CA PHE A 149 -4.37 -9.85 -5.58
C PHE A 149 -5.22 -8.80 -6.32
N LEU A 150 -4.59 -7.98 -7.17
CA LEU A 150 -5.25 -6.88 -7.88
C LEU A 150 -5.02 -6.90 -9.38
N GLN A 151 -3.76 -6.85 -9.82
CA GLN A 151 -3.41 -6.81 -11.24
C GLN A 151 -2.96 -8.19 -11.70
N THR A 152 -3.51 -8.66 -12.82
CA THR A 152 -3.21 -9.98 -13.40
C THR A 152 -2.82 -9.89 -14.87
N LEU A 153 -2.09 -10.91 -15.33
CA LEU A 153 -1.78 -11.19 -16.74
C LEU A 153 -1.71 -12.70 -16.92
N GLY A 154 -2.29 -13.23 -18.01
CA GLY A 154 -2.34 -14.68 -18.25
C GLY A 154 -3.52 -15.37 -17.55
N PRO A 155 -3.53 -16.72 -17.49
CA PRO A 155 -4.71 -17.52 -17.19
C PRO A 155 -4.97 -17.69 -15.68
N VAL A 156 -5.34 -16.61 -15.00
CA VAL A 156 -5.68 -16.63 -13.57
C VAL A 156 -7.12 -16.19 -13.31
N ASN A 157 -7.81 -16.96 -12.47
CA ASN A 157 -9.03 -16.52 -11.81
C ASN A 157 -8.69 -15.95 -10.43
N LEU A 158 -9.28 -14.80 -10.10
CA LEU A 158 -9.23 -14.22 -8.75
C LEU A 158 -10.57 -14.46 -8.06
N GLU A 159 -10.53 -15.25 -7.00
CA GLU A 159 -11.69 -15.65 -6.21
C GLU A 159 -11.65 -14.95 -4.84
N GLU A 160 -12.76 -15.01 -4.10
CA GLU A 160 -12.89 -14.46 -2.73
C GLU A 160 -12.40 -13.01 -2.60
N ASN A 161 -12.91 -12.12 -3.46
CA ASN A 161 -12.57 -10.68 -3.47
C ASN A 161 -11.06 -10.38 -3.59
N GLY A 162 -10.29 -11.26 -4.26
CA GLY A 162 -8.86 -11.13 -4.47
C GLY A 162 -7.99 -11.76 -3.38
N TYR A 163 -8.54 -12.57 -2.48
CA TYR A 163 -7.74 -13.36 -1.53
C TYR A 163 -7.27 -14.70 -2.06
N LEU A 164 -7.89 -15.23 -3.13
CA LEU A 164 -7.52 -16.51 -3.72
C LEU A 164 -7.15 -16.30 -5.19
N ALA A 165 -5.97 -16.76 -5.61
CA ALA A 165 -5.55 -16.78 -7.00
C ALA A 165 -5.36 -18.22 -7.47
N LYS A 166 -5.97 -18.55 -8.61
CA LYS A 166 -5.99 -19.90 -9.18
C LYS A 166 -5.65 -19.86 -10.66
N CYS A 167 -4.63 -20.61 -11.07
CA CYS A 167 -4.31 -20.81 -12.49
C CYS A 167 -5.37 -21.73 -13.13
N VAL A 168 -5.97 -21.32 -14.24
CA VAL A 168 -7.12 -22.03 -14.84
C VAL A 168 -6.86 -22.72 -16.19
N ASP A 169 -5.80 -22.34 -16.91
CA ASP A 169 -5.47 -22.94 -18.20
C ASP A 169 -4.60 -24.19 -18.04
N ALA A 170 -4.71 -25.13 -18.99
CA ALA A 170 -3.86 -26.31 -19.11
C ALA A 170 -2.64 -26.08 -20.03
N GLY A 171 -2.59 -24.93 -20.72
CA GLY A 171 -1.46 -24.51 -21.54
C GLY A 171 -0.19 -24.20 -20.75
N SER A 172 0.91 -23.99 -21.49
CA SER A 172 2.22 -23.64 -20.95
C SER A 172 2.39 -22.15 -20.60
N SER A 173 1.28 -21.41 -20.45
CA SER A 173 1.31 -19.97 -20.20
C SER A 173 1.31 -19.66 -18.70
N PHE A 174 2.23 -18.79 -18.27
CA PHE A 174 2.33 -18.37 -16.89
C PHE A 174 1.23 -17.36 -16.54
N ALA A 175 0.67 -17.49 -15.33
CA ALA A 175 -0.23 -16.50 -14.73
C ALA A 175 0.56 -15.59 -13.79
N TYR A 176 0.69 -14.31 -14.13
CA TYR A 176 1.40 -13.29 -13.34
C TYR A 176 0.40 -12.45 -12.56
N ILE A 177 0.68 -12.22 -11.28
CA ILE A 177 -0.23 -11.57 -10.34
C ILE A 177 0.56 -10.58 -9.47
N ARG A 178 -0.02 -9.41 -9.22
CA ARG A 178 0.52 -8.40 -8.30
C ARG A 178 -0.45 -8.08 -7.17
N GLY A 179 0.11 -7.64 -6.05
CA GLY A 179 -0.63 -7.08 -4.92
C GLY A 179 -1.34 -5.76 -5.21
N ARG A 180 -2.17 -5.33 -4.27
CA ARG A 180 -2.80 -4.01 -4.25
C ARG A 180 -1.84 -2.92 -3.81
N PHE A 181 -0.92 -3.22 -2.89
CA PHE A 181 -0.11 -2.18 -2.25
C PHE A 181 1.23 -1.88 -2.93
N LEU A 182 1.68 -0.65 -2.74
CA LEU A 182 2.97 -0.13 -3.19
C LEU A 182 3.84 0.18 -1.96
N TYR A 183 5.01 -0.44 -1.90
CA TYR A 183 5.90 -0.46 -0.76
C TYR A 183 7.13 0.42 -1.05
N SER A 184 7.28 1.53 -0.32
CA SER A 184 8.41 2.47 -0.47
C SER A 184 9.13 2.81 0.84
N ASP A 185 8.67 2.25 1.97
CA ASP A 185 9.08 2.57 3.33
C ASP A 185 8.56 1.47 4.27
N GLY A 186 9.17 1.28 5.44
CA GLY A 186 8.74 0.30 6.43
C GLY A 186 9.13 -1.16 6.11
N CYS A 187 8.49 -2.09 6.80
CA CYS A 187 8.69 -3.53 6.68
C CYS A 187 7.31 -4.20 6.67
N HIS A 188 6.95 -4.84 5.58
CA HIS A 188 5.60 -5.36 5.32
C HIS A 188 5.64 -6.87 5.17
N THR A 189 4.72 -7.59 5.81
CA THR A 189 4.67 -9.05 5.72
C THR A 189 3.32 -9.50 5.17
N ILE A 190 3.38 -10.37 4.17
CA ILE A 190 2.23 -10.96 3.48
C ILE A 190 2.27 -12.46 3.73
N ARG A 191 1.14 -13.02 4.17
CA ARG A 191 0.99 -14.44 4.50
C ARG A 191 0.33 -15.16 3.33
N PHE A 192 1.00 -16.15 2.75
CA PHE A 192 0.48 -16.97 1.66
C PHE A 192 0.30 -18.40 2.12
N LYS A 193 -0.85 -19.01 1.80
CA LYS A 193 -1.07 -20.45 1.94
C LYS A 193 -1.10 -21.10 0.54
N ILE A 194 -0.34 -22.18 0.37
CA ILE A 194 -0.35 -22.98 -0.84
C ILE A 194 -1.53 -23.95 -0.76
N GLU A 195 -2.64 -23.66 -1.44
CA GLU A 195 -3.85 -24.50 -1.36
C GLU A 195 -3.79 -25.68 -2.33
N ASN A 196 -3.14 -25.51 -3.48
CA ASN A 196 -2.83 -26.58 -4.41
C ASN A 196 -1.61 -26.21 -5.28
N TYR A 197 -0.87 -27.20 -5.76
CA TYR A 197 0.11 -27.02 -6.83
C TYR A 197 0.36 -28.36 -7.57
N GLN A 198 0.74 -28.29 -8.85
CA GLN A 198 1.13 -29.48 -9.61
C GLN A 198 2.62 -29.79 -9.50
N GLN A 199 2.99 -31.06 -9.51
CA GLN A 199 4.40 -31.46 -9.56
C GLN A 199 4.96 -31.33 -10.99
N PRO A 200 6.18 -30.79 -11.17
CA PRO A 200 7.04 -30.20 -10.14
C PRO A 200 6.56 -28.80 -9.72
N TYR A 201 6.75 -28.46 -8.44
CA TYR A 201 6.45 -27.13 -7.90
C TYR A 201 7.09 -26.01 -8.74
N ARG A 202 6.29 -25.07 -9.23
CA ARG A 202 6.70 -23.95 -10.11
C ARG A 202 5.94 -22.66 -9.80
N ILE A 203 5.92 -22.26 -8.53
CA ILE A 203 5.30 -21.00 -8.09
C ILE A 203 6.42 -20.00 -7.75
N PHE A 204 6.28 -18.75 -8.23
CA PHE A 204 7.20 -17.64 -7.93
C PHE A 204 6.70 -16.82 -6.76
N PHE A 205 7.58 -16.52 -5.80
CA PHE A 205 7.34 -15.53 -4.76
C PHE A 205 8.43 -14.49 -4.79
N GLY A 206 8.08 -13.21 -4.85
CA GLY A 206 9.06 -12.14 -4.85
C GLY A 206 8.43 -10.74 -4.88
N CYS A 207 9.23 -9.76 -5.27
CA CYS A 207 8.76 -8.41 -5.55
C CYS A 207 9.38 -7.86 -6.83
N MET A 208 8.82 -6.75 -7.31
CA MET A 208 9.35 -6.02 -8.44
C MET A 208 9.08 -4.52 -8.34
N ALA A 209 9.79 -3.71 -9.13
CA ALA A 209 9.55 -2.28 -9.23
C ALA A 209 8.16 -2.00 -9.83
N SER A 210 7.37 -1.15 -9.16
CA SER A 210 5.96 -0.93 -9.53
C SER A 210 5.77 -0.19 -10.86
N LYS A 211 6.80 0.56 -11.30
CA LYS A 211 6.82 1.28 -12.58
C LYS A 211 7.00 0.35 -13.79
N THR A 212 7.61 -0.80 -13.59
CA THR A 212 7.80 -1.79 -14.66
C THR A 212 6.43 -2.37 -15.01
N ALA A 213 6.11 -2.48 -16.30
CA ALA A 213 4.83 -3.04 -16.73
C ALA A 213 4.73 -4.55 -16.41
N LEU A 214 3.52 -5.04 -16.10
CA LEU A 214 3.27 -6.47 -15.98
C LEU A 214 3.27 -7.05 -17.40
N LYS A 215 4.21 -7.96 -17.69
CA LYS A 215 4.41 -8.58 -18.99
C LYS A 215 4.88 -10.02 -18.84
N GLU A 216 4.91 -10.77 -19.95
CA GLU A 216 5.47 -12.11 -19.94
C GLU A 216 6.94 -12.11 -19.51
N ASN A 217 7.33 -13.15 -18.79
CA ASN A 217 8.65 -13.37 -18.23
C ASN A 217 9.15 -12.20 -17.36
N VAL A 218 8.25 -11.45 -16.71
CA VAL A 218 8.64 -10.31 -15.86
C VAL A 218 9.51 -10.72 -14.66
N PHE A 219 9.41 -11.96 -14.17
CA PHE A 219 10.21 -12.48 -13.04
C PHE A 219 11.68 -12.78 -13.39
N ILE A 220 12.06 -12.68 -14.67
CA ILE A 220 13.47 -12.80 -15.10
C ILE A 220 14.09 -11.43 -15.48
N THR A 221 13.40 -10.31 -15.22
CA THR A 221 13.94 -8.98 -15.53
C THR A 221 14.83 -8.45 -14.40
N SER A 222 15.65 -7.43 -14.73
CA SER A 222 16.44 -6.64 -13.77
C SER A 222 15.65 -6.06 -12.61
N ASP A 223 14.36 -5.84 -12.84
CA ASP A 223 13.47 -5.07 -11.97
C ASP A 223 12.69 -5.98 -11.02
N SER A 224 13.09 -7.26 -10.91
CA SER A 224 12.42 -8.31 -10.15
C SER A 224 13.42 -9.13 -9.32
N VAL A 225 12.99 -9.53 -8.12
CA VAL A 225 13.78 -10.35 -7.19
C VAL A 225 12.85 -11.35 -6.51
N GLY A 226 13.26 -12.62 -6.40
CA GLY A 226 12.44 -13.66 -5.75
C GLY A 226 12.94 -15.09 -5.92
N TRP A 227 12.08 -16.04 -5.54
CA TRP A 227 12.31 -17.48 -5.54
C TRP A 227 11.29 -18.19 -6.43
N PHE A 228 11.71 -19.25 -7.13
CA PHE A 228 10.88 -20.03 -8.06
C PHE A 228 11.08 -21.54 -7.89
N GLY A 229 10.35 -22.34 -8.67
CA GLY A 229 10.54 -23.80 -8.72
C GLY A 229 11.96 -24.23 -9.10
N HIS A 230 12.29 -25.50 -8.84
CA HIS A 230 13.63 -26.09 -9.11
C HIS A 230 14.77 -25.38 -8.38
N ASP A 231 14.47 -24.89 -7.17
CA ASP A 231 15.39 -24.18 -6.27
C ASP A 231 16.01 -22.91 -6.89
N GLN A 232 15.33 -22.35 -7.90
CA GLN A 232 15.79 -21.17 -8.63
C GLN A 232 15.55 -19.90 -7.83
N VAL A 233 16.58 -19.04 -7.82
CA VAL A 233 16.58 -17.71 -7.24
C VAL A 233 16.84 -16.71 -8.35
N TYR A 234 16.00 -15.69 -8.44
CA TYR A 234 16.12 -14.60 -9.39
C TYR A 234 16.55 -13.32 -8.65
N GLU A 235 17.71 -12.79 -9.00
CA GLU A 235 18.23 -11.53 -8.47
C GLU A 235 18.71 -10.67 -9.65
N ASN A 236 18.08 -9.50 -9.86
CA ASN A 236 18.51 -8.52 -10.87
C ASN A 236 18.65 -9.11 -12.28
N GLY A 237 17.65 -9.91 -12.70
CA GLY A 237 17.62 -10.58 -13.99
C GLY A 237 18.60 -11.77 -14.15
N ARG A 238 19.24 -12.23 -13.08
CA ARG A 238 20.11 -13.41 -13.06
C ARG A 238 19.42 -14.55 -12.32
N CYS A 239 19.42 -15.75 -12.90
CA CYS A 239 18.96 -16.97 -12.25
C CYS A 239 20.14 -17.71 -11.61
N SER A 240 19.93 -18.26 -10.40
CA SER A 240 20.88 -19.15 -9.72
C SER A 240 20.14 -20.24 -8.96
N SER A 241 20.61 -21.49 -9.05
CA SER A 241 20.09 -22.65 -8.30
C SER A 241 21.00 -23.05 -7.13
N ASN A 242 21.85 -22.14 -6.63
CA ASN A 242 22.78 -22.44 -5.54
C ASN A 242 22.07 -22.50 -4.17
N VAL A 243 21.49 -23.67 -3.86
CA VAL A 243 20.80 -23.97 -2.59
C VAL A 243 21.66 -23.65 -1.35
N GLN A 244 22.98 -23.89 -1.41
CA GLN A 244 23.87 -23.61 -0.27
C GLN A 244 24.00 -22.11 0.00
N LYS A 245 24.05 -21.27 -1.05
CA LYS A 245 24.13 -19.82 -0.92
C LYS A 245 22.83 -19.21 -0.37
N TYR A 246 21.67 -19.66 -0.85
CA TYR A 246 20.39 -18.99 -0.59
C TYR A 246 19.52 -19.66 0.48
N GLY A 247 19.84 -20.89 0.90
CA GLY A 247 19.04 -21.67 1.85
C GLY A 247 17.68 -22.15 1.31
N TYR A 248 17.35 -21.81 0.07
CA TYR A 248 16.05 -22.06 -0.53
C TYR A 248 15.95 -23.46 -1.14
N LYS A 249 14.86 -24.17 -0.81
CA LYS A 249 14.53 -25.52 -1.29
C LYS A 249 13.04 -25.60 -1.62
N SER A 250 12.71 -25.35 -2.89
CA SER A 250 11.36 -25.44 -3.46
C SER A 250 10.73 -26.83 -3.26
N SER A 251 11.54 -27.89 -3.38
CA SER A 251 11.14 -29.29 -3.16
C SER A 251 10.64 -29.59 -1.73
N ALA A 252 10.94 -28.73 -0.76
CA ALA A 252 10.49 -28.88 0.62
C ALA A 252 9.08 -28.30 0.87
N ILE A 253 8.52 -27.54 -0.08
CA ILE A 253 7.20 -26.88 0.01
C ILE A 253 6.09 -27.87 -0.35
N LYS A 254 5.02 -27.90 0.44
CA LYS A 254 3.90 -28.84 0.36
C LYS A 254 2.56 -28.08 0.35
N ILE A 255 1.52 -28.78 -0.09
CA ILE A 255 0.14 -28.28 0.02
C ILE A 255 -0.20 -28.04 1.50
N ASN A 256 -0.96 -26.97 1.76
CA ASN A 256 -1.26 -26.37 3.06
C ASN A 256 -0.09 -25.68 3.78
N ASP A 257 1.11 -25.59 3.20
CA ASP A 257 2.17 -24.77 3.80
C ASP A 257 1.85 -23.27 3.76
N VAL A 258 2.25 -22.59 4.82
CA VAL A 258 2.20 -21.14 4.95
C VAL A 258 3.60 -20.55 4.76
N LEU A 259 3.70 -19.58 3.86
CA LEU A 259 4.89 -18.80 3.55
C LEU A 259 4.65 -17.33 3.91
N TYR A 260 5.63 -16.70 4.53
CA TYR A 260 5.61 -15.29 4.90
C TYR A 260 6.60 -14.56 4.01
N LEU A 261 6.11 -13.74 3.07
CA LEU A 261 6.93 -12.84 2.28
C LEU A 261 7.02 -11.50 3.01
N THR A 262 8.20 -11.16 3.50
CA THR A 262 8.48 -9.87 4.11
C THR A 262 9.26 -8.98 3.15
N ILE A 263 8.69 -7.82 2.82
CA ILE A 263 9.32 -6.76 2.01
C ILE A 263 9.83 -5.68 2.97
N ASP A 264 11.13 -5.63 3.19
CA ASP A 264 11.79 -4.67 4.08
C ASP A 264 12.44 -3.55 3.25
N CYS A 265 11.76 -2.41 3.18
CA CYS A 265 12.19 -1.25 2.42
C CYS A 265 13.35 -0.50 3.10
N LYS A 266 13.53 -0.69 4.42
CA LYS A 266 14.59 -0.01 5.19
C LYS A 266 15.94 -0.67 4.98
N THR A 267 15.98 -2.00 5.07
CA THR A 267 17.21 -2.80 4.84
C THR A 267 17.38 -3.24 3.39
N LYS A 268 16.42 -2.91 2.52
CA LYS A 268 16.40 -3.16 1.08
C LYS A 268 16.53 -4.64 0.72
N GLN A 269 15.70 -5.47 1.34
CA GLN A 269 15.71 -6.92 1.15
C GLN A 269 14.29 -7.50 1.15
N ILE A 270 14.12 -8.65 0.53
CA ILE A 270 12.97 -9.53 0.76
C ILE A 270 13.39 -10.77 1.54
N ARG A 271 12.47 -11.25 2.36
CA ARG A 271 12.62 -12.48 3.14
C ARG A 271 11.44 -13.40 2.90
N LEU A 272 11.69 -14.69 2.69
CA LEU A 272 10.67 -15.73 2.60
C LEU A 272 10.85 -16.69 3.77
N PHE A 273 9.97 -16.59 4.76
CA PHE A 273 9.97 -17.47 5.92
C PHE A 273 8.93 -18.58 5.75
N HIS A 274 9.35 -19.83 5.92
CA HIS A 274 8.51 -21.01 5.74
C HIS A 274 8.03 -21.53 7.11
N GLU A 275 6.72 -21.48 7.37
CA GLU A 275 6.19 -21.65 8.72
C GLU A 275 6.42 -23.05 9.32
N ARG A 276 6.17 -24.10 8.54
CA ARG A 276 6.35 -25.50 8.97
C ARG A 276 7.83 -25.86 9.18
N LEU A 277 8.72 -25.38 8.31
CA LEU A 277 10.15 -25.70 8.36
C LEU A 277 10.96 -24.80 9.30
N LYS A 278 10.38 -23.66 9.72
CA LYS A 278 11.06 -22.59 10.48
C LYS A 278 12.33 -22.07 9.81
N THR A 279 12.45 -22.22 8.49
CA THR A 279 13.56 -21.70 7.68
C THR A 279 13.22 -20.33 7.11
N ILE A 280 14.25 -19.49 6.92
CA ILE A 280 14.14 -18.18 6.29
C ILE A 280 15.16 -18.06 5.17
N CYS A 281 14.71 -17.61 4.01
CA CYS A 281 15.56 -17.25 2.88
C CYS A 281 15.55 -15.72 2.73
N THR A 282 16.68 -15.10 2.39
CA THR A 282 16.81 -13.64 2.25
C THR A 282 17.49 -13.29 0.94
N LEU A 283 16.98 -12.29 0.23
CA LEU A 283 17.59 -11.72 -0.99
C LEU A 283 17.71 -10.20 -0.84
N SER A 284 18.88 -9.68 -1.18
CA SER A 284 19.13 -8.24 -1.19
C SER A 284 18.67 -7.61 -2.51
N ILE A 285 18.01 -6.47 -2.45
CA ILE A 285 17.48 -5.78 -3.63
C ILE A 285 18.41 -4.62 -4.00
N ASN A 286 18.89 -4.62 -5.25
CA ASN A 286 19.65 -3.50 -5.78
C ASN A 286 18.69 -2.42 -6.27
N GLU A 287 18.51 -1.37 -5.48
CA GLU A 287 17.58 -0.26 -5.78
C GLU A 287 17.86 0.43 -7.13
N ASN A 288 19.11 0.40 -7.62
CA ASN A 288 19.44 0.97 -8.93
C ASN A 288 18.84 0.17 -10.10
N LEU A 289 18.47 -1.09 -9.88
CA LEU A 289 17.89 -1.99 -10.88
C LEU A 289 16.41 -2.27 -10.58
N THR A 290 16.04 -2.36 -9.30
CA THR A 290 14.67 -2.50 -8.82
C THR A 290 14.31 -1.28 -7.95
N PRO A 291 13.97 -0.12 -8.54
CA PRO A 291 13.69 1.11 -7.80
C PRO A 291 12.32 1.09 -7.11
N PHE A 292 12.17 1.90 -6.05
CA PHE A 292 10.88 2.11 -5.38
C PHE A 292 9.83 2.83 -6.26
N PRO A 293 8.52 2.64 -6.02
CA PRO A 293 7.94 1.67 -5.09
C PRO A 293 8.13 0.21 -5.53
N TRP A 294 8.11 -0.71 -4.59
CA TRP A 294 8.01 -2.14 -4.86
C TRP A 294 6.57 -2.63 -4.75
N GLN A 295 6.27 -3.72 -5.43
CA GLN A 295 4.99 -4.41 -5.39
C GLN A 295 5.29 -5.91 -5.36
N PHE A 296 4.57 -6.70 -4.56
CA PHE A 296 4.82 -8.14 -4.57
C PHE A 296 4.40 -8.74 -5.92
N LEU A 297 5.13 -9.77 -6.35
CA LEU A 297 4.91 -10.52 -7.57
C LEU A 297 4.73 -11.99 -7.21
N LEU A 298 3.62 -12.57 -7.67
CA LEU A 298 3.31 -13.99 -7.64
C LEU A 298 3.20 -14.48 -9.09
N VAL A 299 3.80 -15.63 -9.41
CA VAL A 299 3.63 -16.28 -10.72
C VAL A 299 3.22 -17.73 -10.50
N LEU A 300 2.12 -18.14 -11.13
CA LEU A 300 1.63 -19.52 -11.15
C LEU A 300 1.95 -20.13 -12.53
N CYS A 301 2.36 -21.39 -12.57
CA CYS A 301 2.87 -22.02 -13.80
C CYS A 301 1.98 -23.14 -14.32
N ASN A 302 1.39 -23.94 -13.42
CA ASN A 302 0.66 -25.14 -13.81
C ASN A 302 -0.85 -24.95 -13.59
N SER A 303 -1.64 -25.67 -14.37
CA SER A 303 -3.10 -25.71 -14.20
C SER A 303 -3.51 -26.13 -12.80
N GLY A 304 -4.37 -25.34 -12.17
CA GLY A 304 -4.84 -25.59 -10.80
C GLY A 304 -3.84 -25.24 -9.70
N ASP A 305 -2.65 -24.69 -10.00
CA ASP A 305 -1.83 -24.00 -8.97
C ASP A 305 -2.71 -22.95 -8.29
N THR A 306 -2.82 -23.01 -6.95
CA THR A 306 -3.75 -22.18 -6.17
C THR A 306 -3.06 -21.65 -4.91
N VAL A 307 -3.03 -20.32 -4.77
CA VAL A 307 -2.40 -19.62 -3.65
C VAL A 307 -3.40 -18.64 -3.03
N ARG A 308 -3.49 -18.66 -1.69
CA ARG A 308 -4.36 -17.80 -0.89
C ARG A 308 -3.54 -16.80 -0.08
N ILE A 309 -3.94 -15.52 -0.06
CA ILE A 309 -3.48 -14.57 0.95
C ILE A 309 -4.29 -14.81 2.24
N LEU A 310 -3.60 -15.02 3.35
CA LEU A 310 -4.22 -15.11 4.67
C LEU A 310 -4.33 -13.73 5.31
N HIS A 311 -5.33 -13.57 6.19
CA HIS A 311 -5.41 -12.41 7.07
C HIS A 311 -4.18 -12.34 7.98
N ASN A 312 -3.65 -11.13 8.19
CA ASN A 312 -2.76 -10.89 9.31
C ASN A 312 -3.60 -10.99 10.58
N ALA A 313 -3.18 -11.88 11.48
CA ALA A 313 -3.79 -12.11 12.78
C ALA A 313 -3.10 -11.27 13.85
#